data_AF-A0AAJ1T5H4-F1
#
_entry.id   AF-A0AAJ1T5H4-F1
#
_cell.length_a   1.000
_cell.length_b   1.000
_cell.length_c   1.000
_cell.angle_alpha   90.00
_cell.angle_beta   90.00
_cell.angle_gamma   90.00
#
_symmetry.space_group_name_H-M   'P 1'
#
loop_
_entity.id
_entity.type
_entity.pdbx_description
1 polymer ?
#
loop_
_entity_poly.entity_id
_entity_poly.type
_entity_poly.pdbx_seq_one_letter_code
_entity_poly.pdbx_strand_id
1 'polypeptide(L)'
;MAGAYSSARGGVLLDTPGLRAIGLHDAQDGLEQTFAEIEHLARDCRFTDCAHAEEPGCAVLAAVEAGEITQRRLDSYRQLLRENAYAASRTDAWLRSDREAARKDITRHLRATYQFRERQL
;
A
#
# COMPACT_ATOMS: atom_id res chain seq x y z
N MET A 1 -13.31 -6.10 19.54
CA MET A 1 -13.85 -7.48 19.55
C MET A 1 -14.81 -7.58 18.39
N ALA A 2 -14.63 -8.52 17.47
CA ALA A 2 -15.60 -8.75 16.39
C ALA A 2 -16.77 -9.58 16.94
N GLY A 3 -18.00 -9.14 16.70
CA GLY A 3 -19.22 -9.88 17.04
C GLY A 3 -19.70 -10.66 15.81
N ALA A 4 -20.05 -11.93 15.98
CA ALA A 4 -20.72 -12.72 14.95
C ALA A 4 -22.11 -13.11 15.46
N TYR A 5 -23.15 -12.74 14.71
CA TYR A 5 -24.55 -13.05 15.03
C TYR A 5 -25.13 -13.97 13.98
N SER A 6 -25.84 -15.03 14.37
CA SER A 6 -26.51 -15.95 13.44
C SER A 6 -27.97 -15.57 13.26
N SER A 7 -28.43 -15.60 12.01
CA SER A 7 -29.83 -15.39 11.63
C SER A 7 -30.54 -16.74 11.47
N ALA A 8 -31.83 -16.78 11.83
CA ALA A 8 -32.67 -17.98 11.81
C ALA A 8 -32.80 -18.65 10.41
N ARG A 9 -32.38 -17.99 9.33
CA ARG A 9 -32.31 -18.56 7.96
C ARG A 9 -30.90 -18.98 7.52
N GLY A 10 -29.95 -19.11 8.46
CA GLY A 10 -28.61 -19.63 8.18
C GLY A 10 -27.57 -18.61 7.72
N GLY A 11 -27.85 -17.31 7.84
CA GLY A 11 -26.86 -16.25 7.58
C GLY A 11 -26.05 -15.91 8.83
N VAL A 12 -24.77 -15.58 8.67
CA VAL A 12 -23.92 -15.06 9.75
C VAL A 12 -23.61 -13.59 9.46
N LEU A 13 -24.03 -12.70 10.37
CA LEU A 13 -23.69 -11.28 10.37
C LEU A 13 -22.38 -11.11 11.12
N LEU A 14 -21.33 -10.71 10.41
CA LEU A 14 -20.05 -10.31 10.97
C LEU A 14 -20.09 -8.81 11.26
N ASP A 15 -20.27 -8.44 12.52
CA ASP A 15 -20.15 -7.07 12.98
C ASP A 15 -18.72 -6.83 13.47
N THR A 16 -17.91 -6.17 12.65
CA THR A 16 -16.55 -5.74 13.00
C THR A 16 -16.53 -4.23 13.25
N PRO A 17 -16.98 -3.75 14.43
CA PRO A 17 -16.86 -2.34 14.78
C PRO A 17 -15.37 -1.97 14.82
N GLY A 18 -14.97 -1.04 13.95
CA GLY A 18 -13.58 -0.59 13.82
C GLY A 18 -12.78 -1.17 12.65
N LEU A 19 -13.40 -1.89 11.71
CA LEU A 19 -12.76 -2.26 10.45
C LEU A 19 -12.53 -1.00 9.59
N ARG A 20 -11.37 -0.36 9.75
CA ARG A 20 -11.03 0.88 9.00
C ARG A 20 -10.35 0.63 7.66
N ALA A 21 -9.80 -0.56 7.42
CA ALA A 21 -9.36 -1.01 6.09
C ALA A 21 -9.10 -2.51 6.14
N ILE A 22 -9.68 -3.26 5.20
CA ILE A 22 -9.08 -4.52 4.77
C ILE A 22 -7.89 -4.08 3.93
N GLY A 23 -6.67 -4.33 4.40
CA GLY A 23 -5.48 -3.97 3.64
C GLY A 23 -5.57 -4.62 2.26
N LEU A 24 -5.58 -3.82 1.20
CA LEU A 24 -5.43 -4.36 -0.15
C LEU A 24 -4.04 -4.97 -0.23
N HIS A 25 -3.97 -6.29 -0.10
CA HIS A 25 -2.93 -7.05 -0.77
C HIS A 25 -3.14 -6.79 -2.26
N ASP A 26 -2.25 -5.99 -2.85
CA ASP A 26 -2.36 -5.34 -4.18
C ASP A 26 -3.05 -3.96 -4.23
N ALA A 27 -2.58 -3.06 -3.37
CA ALA A 27 -3.10 -1.71 -3.25
C ALA A 27 -2.89 -0.83 -4.50
N GLN A 28 -1.95 -1.15 -5.41
CA GLN A 28 -1.79 -0.42 -6.66
C GLN A 28 -2.92 -0.76 -7.65
N ASP A 29 -3.17 -2.05 -7.90
CA ASP A 29 -4.25 -2.50 -8.79
C ASP A 29 -5.63 -2.05 -8.31
N GLY A 30 -5.85 -1.98 -6.99
CA GLY A 30 -7.12 -1.48 -6.47
C GLY A 30 -7.28 0.04 -6.53
N LEU A 31 -6.17 0.79 -6.51
CA LEU A 31 -6.20 2.25 -6.65
C LEU A 31 -6.50 2.63 -8.10
N GLU A 32 -5.86 1.93 -9.06
CA GLU A 32 -6.16 2.07 -10.50
C GLU A 32 -7.61 1.75 -10.82
N GLN A 33 -8.18 0.69 -10.23
CA GLN A 33 -9.58 0.33 -10.44
C GLN A 33 -10.56 1.31 -9.78
N THR A 34 -10.24 1.77 -8.58
CA THR A 34 -11.16 2.62 -7.79
C THR A 34 -11.19 4.05 -8.29
N PHE A 35 -10.11 4.54 -8.90
CA PHE A 35 -9.96 5.92 -9.37
C PHE A 35 -9.51 5.97 -10.84
N ALA A 36 -9.99 5.03 -11.65
CA ALA A 36 -9.63 4.91 -13.07
C ALA A 36 -9.85 6.22 -13.85
N GLU A 37 -10.88 7.00 -13.48
CA GLU A 37 -11.14 8.31 -14.06
C GLU A 37 -9.99 9.31 -13.82
N ILE A 38 -9.40 9.29 -12.63
CA ILE A 38 -8.29 10.16 -12.25
C ILE A 38 -7.00 9.68 -12.93
N GLU A 39 -6.73 8.37 -12.91
CA GLU A 39 -5.56 7.76 -13.57
C GLU A 39 -5.55 7.99 -15.08
N HIS A 40 -6.73 7.96 -15.72
CA HIS A 40 -6.84 8.25 -17.14
C HIS A 40 -6.46 9.68 -17.45
N LEU A 41 -7.05 10.65 -16.72
CA LEU A 41 -6.74 12.07 -16.88
C LEU A 41 -5.30 12.41 -16.47
N ALA A 42 -4.73 11.69 -15.51
CA ALA A 42 -3.34 11.89 -15.09
C ALA A 42 -2.33 11.66 -16.23
N ARG A 43 -2.67 10.83 -17.23
CA ARG A 43 -1.84 10.59 -18.42
C ARG A 43 -1.75 11.81 -19.34
N ASP A 44 -2.73 12.70 -19.27
CA ASP A 44 -2.78 13.94 -20.03
C ASP A 44 -2.16 15.13 -19.27
N CYS A 45 -1.65 14.89 -18.06
CA CYS A 45 -0.89 15.91 -17.33
C CYS A 45 0.37 16.30 -18.09
N ARG A 46 0.73 17.59 -17.99
CA ARG A 46 1.98 18.11 -18.56
C ARG A 46 3.23 17.39 -18.03
N PHE A 47 3.20 16.96 -16.77
CA PHE A 47 4.32 16.32 -16.08
C PHE A 47 3.96 14.88 -15.70
N THR A 48 4.92 13.98 -15.86
CA THR A 48 4.75 12.55 -15.54
C THR A 48 4.73 12.26 -14.05
N ASP A 49 5.27 13.17 -13.23
CA ASP A 49 5.34 13.10 -11.77
C ASP A 49 4.38 14.10 -11.09
N CYS A 50 3.31 14.49 -11.80
CA CYS A 50 2.29 15.40 -11.28
C CYS A 50 1.61 14.80 -10.04
N ALA A 51 1.71 15.50 -8.91
CA ALA A 51 1.01 15.22 -7.67
C ALA A 51 -0.46 15.69 -7.68
N HIS A 52 -0.88 16.31 -8.78
CA HIS A 52 -2.21 16.89 -8.99
C HIS A 52 -2.61 17.86 -7.88
N ALA A 53 -1.69 18.65 -7.37
CA ALA A 53 -1.89 19.56 -6.23
C ALA A 53 -2.16 20.99 -6.72
N GLU A 54 -1.15 21.62 -7.31
CA GLU A 54 -1.16 23.00 -7.79
C GLU A 54 -0.36 23.14 -9.11
N GLU A 55 0.00 22.01 -9.76
CA GLU A 55 0.87 22.08 -10.93
C GLU A 55 0.18 22.70 -12.16
N PRO A 56 0.90 23.56 -12.90
CA PRO A 56 0.37 24.15 -14.12
C PRO A 56 0.21 23.11 -15.22
N GLY A 57 -0.96 23.04 -15.85
CA GLY A 57 -1.26 22.06 -16.90
C GLY A 57 -1.59 20.67 -16.37
N CYS A 58 -2.09 20.58 -15.12
CA CYS A 58 -2.65 19.35 -14.57
C CYS A 58 -4.07 19.12 -15.13
N ALA A 59 -4.22 18.06 -15.93
CA ALA A 59 -5.52 17.69 -16.51
C ALA A 59 -6.55 17.29 -15.43
N VAL A 60 -6.10 16.67 -14.33
CA VAL A 60 -6.96 16.32 -13.20
C VAL A 60 -7.55 17.55 -12.51
N LEU A 61 -6.74 18.62 -12.30
CA LEU A 61 -7.24 19.87 -11.71
C LEU A 61 -8.21 20.57 -12.67
N ALA A 62 -7.91 20.57 -13.96
CA ALA A 62 -8.82 21.12 -14.98
C ALA A 62 -10.18 20.38 -14.99
N ALA A 63 -10.17 19.05 -14.85
CA ALA A 63 -11.40 18.25 -14.75
C ALA A 63 -12.19 18.53 -13.46
N VAL A 64 -11.49 18.88 -12.36
CA VAL A 64 -12.15 19.35 -11.13
C VAL A 64 -12.79 20.72 -11.33
N GLU A 65 -12.10 21.65 -11.98
CA GLU A 65 -12.64 22.98 -12.32
C GLU A 65 -13.84 22.88 -13.27
N ALA A 66 -13.82 21.95 -14.22
CA ALA A 66 -14.92 21.64 -15.12
C ALA A 66 -16.10 20.90 -14.44
N GLY A 67 -15.90 20.41 -13.20
CA GLY A 67 -16.92 19.67 -12.45
C GLY A 67 -17.09 18.20 -12.86
N GLU A 68 -16.20 17.67 -13.71
CA GLU A 68 -16.16 16.26 -14.11
C GLU A 68 -15.72 15.38 -12.95
N ILE A 69 -14.82 15.89 -12.09
CA ILE A 69 -14.42 15.26 -10.84
C ILE A 69 -14.75 16.20 -9.68
N THR A 70 -15.33 15.64 -8.62
CA THR A 70 -15.56 16.42 -7.40
C THR A 70 -14.26 16.60 -6.60
N GLN A 71 -14.06 17.76 -5.97
CA GLN A 71 -12.90 18.00 -5.10
C GLN A 71 -12.73 16.90 -4.03
N ARG A 72 -13.83 16.46 -3.42
CA ARG A 72 -13.85 15.37 -2.43
C ARG A 72 -13.25 14.07 -2.98
N ARG A 73 -13.48 13.77 -4.26
CA ARG A 73 -12.98 12.58 -4.93
C ARG A 73 -11.46 12.65 -5.09
N LEU A 74 -10.95 13.79 -5.55
CA LEU A 74 -9.51 14.05 -5.66
C LEU A 74 -8.83 13.98 -4.28
N ASP A 75 -9.45 14.52 -3.24
CA ASP A 75 -8.90 14.47 -1.89
C ASP A 75 -8.83 13.03 -1.35
N SER A 76 -9.85 12.22 -1.63
CA SER A 76 -9.87 10.79 -1.28
C SER A 76 -8.76 10.02 -1.99
N TYR A 77 -8.55 10.30 -3.27
CA TYR A 77 -7.45 9.72 -4.06
C TYR A 77 -6.08 10.07 -3.48
N ARG A 78 -5.82 11.36 -3.23
CA ARG A 78 -4.56 11.82 -2.61
C ARG A 78 -4.36 11.22 -1.22
N GLN A 79 -5.42 11.06 -0.43
CA GLN A 79 -5.34 10.40 0.87
C GLN A 79 -4.92 8.94 0.74
N LEU A 80 -5.57 8.19 -0.16
CA LEU A 80 -5.24 6.78 -0.36
C LEU A 80 -3.81 6.58 -0.88
N LEU A 81 -3.34 7.44 -1.79
CA LEU A 81 -1.94 7.42 -2.25
C LEU A 81 -0.95 7.56 -1.08
N ARG A 82 -1.19 8.48 -0.15
CA ARG A 82 -0.34 8.68 1.02
C ARG A 82 -0.36 7.46 1.95
N GLU A 83 -1.54 6.90 2.19
CA GLU A 83 -1.70 5.71 3.02
C GLU A 83 -0.99 4.50 2.40
N ASN A 84 -1.12 4.32 1.07
CA ASN A 84 -0.43 3.27 0.33
C ASN A 84 1.09 3.42 0.39
N ALA A 85 1.61 4.63 0.14
CA ALA A 85 3.05 4.91 0.24
C ALA A 85 3.59 4.63 1.65
N TYR A 86 2.84 5.01 2.69
CA TYR A 86 3.18 4.70 4.07
C TYR A 86 3.21 3.19 4.33
N ALA A 87 2.19 2.45 3.87
CA ALA A 87 2.13 1.00 4.00
C ALA A 87 3.29 0.30 3.29
N ALA A 88 3.61 0.69 2.06
CA ALA A 88 4.73 0.15 1.28
C ALA A 88 6.07 0.37 1.99
N SER A 89 6.30 1.57 2.54
CA SER A 89 7.55 1.89 3.25
C SER A 89 7.79 0.99 4.48
N ARG A 90 6.71 0.62 5.19
CA ARG A 90 6.78 -0.28 6.35
C ARG A 90 7.10 -1.71 5.94
N THR A 91 6.45 -2.20 4.89
CA THR A 91 6.69 -3.55 4.35
C THR A 91 8.13 -3.70 3.87
N ASP A 92 8.65 -2.70 3.15
CA ASP A 92 10.04 -2.69 2.68
C ASP A 92 11.06 -2.71 3.82
N ALA A 93 10.82 -1.93 4.88
CA ALA A 93 11.67 -1.92 6.06
C ALA A 93 11.69 -3.29 6.75
N TRP A 94 10.53 -3.95 6.83
CA TRP A 94 10.40 -5.28 7.42
C TRP A 94 11.13 -6.34 6.60
N LEU A 95 10.93 -6.35 5.27
CA LEU A 95 11.63 -7.25 4.34
C LEU A 95 13.15 -7.06 4.38
N ARG A 96 13.64 -5.81 4.52
CA ARG A 96 15.07 -5.53 4.65
C ARG A 96 15.65 -6.06 5.95
N SER A 97 14.96 -5.86 7.08
CA SER A 97 15.38 -6.36 8.39
C SER A 97 15.46 -7.89 8.42
N ASP A 98 14.46 -8.55 7.85
CA ASP A 98 14.39 -10.02 7.76
C ASP A 98 15.55 -10.60 6.94
N ARG A 99 15.82 -10.04 5.76
CA ARG A 99 16.96 -10.43 4.90
C ARG A 99 18.30 -10.24 5.61
N GLU A 100 18.46 -9.15 6.35
CA GLU A 100 19.69 -8.88 7.10
C GLU A 100 19.88 -9.88 8.25
N ALA A 101 18.81 -10.21 8.97
CA ALA A 101 18.83 -11.22 10.03
C ALA A 101 19.22 -12.60 9.47
N ALA A 102 18.62 -13.03 8.36
CA ALA A 102 18.96 -14.28 7.68
C ALA A 102 20.44 -14.31 7.26
N ARG A 103 20.96 -13.22 6.68
CA ARG A 103 22.38 -13.11 6.29
C ARG A 103 23.31 -13.23 7.50
N LYS A 104 22.98 -12.58 8.62
CA LYS A 104 23.79 -12.63 9.85
C LYS A 104 23.85 -14.05 10.40
N ASP A 105 22.74 -14.79 10.37
CA ASP A 105 22.68 -16.15 10.90
C ASP A 105 23.49 -17.14 10.05
N ILE A 106 23.37 -17.04 8.72
CA ILE A 106 24.23 -17.79 7.78
C ILE A 106 25.71 -17.50 8.03
N THR A 107 26.07 -16.22 8.18
CA THR A 107 27.46 -15.81 8.44
C THR A 107 27.98 -16.38 9.76
N ARG A 108 27.15 -16.39 10.80
CA ARG A 108 27.48 -16.97 12.11
C ARG A 108 27.72 -18.47 12.01
N HIS A 109 26.83 -19.20 11.33
CA HIS A 109 26.98 -20.64 11.13
C HIS A 109 28.24 -20.99 10.35
N LEU A 110 28.51 -20.29 9.24
CA LEU A 110 29.73 -20.50 8.45
C LEU A 110 30.99 -20.31 9.33
N ARG A 111 31.08 -19.21 10.08
CA ARG A 111 32.20 -18.96 11.00
C ARG A 111 32.37 -20.08 12.03
N ALA A 112 31.28 -20.56 12.63
CA ALA A 112 31.32 -21.65 13.59
C ALA A 112 31.85 -22.95 12.96
N THR A 113 31.40 -23.30 11.75
CA THR A 113 31.90 -24.47 11.02
C THR A 113 33.38 -24.37 10.67
N TYR A 114 33.86 -23.20 10.21
CA TYR A 114 35.28 -23.01 9.91
C TYR A 114 36.16 -23.13 11.17
N GLN A 115 35.74 -22.49 12.28
CA GLN A 115 36.45 -22.56 13.55
C GLN A 115 36.47 -23.98 14.16
N PHE A 116 35.40 -24.74 14.00
CA PHE A 116 35.35 -26.14 14.43
C PHE A 116 36.33 -26.99 13.61
N ARG A 117 36.37 -26.79 12.29
CA ARG A 117 37.25 -27.54 11.38
C ARG A 117 38.73 -27.25 11.64
N GLU A 118 39.09 -26.01 11.95
CA GLU A 118 40.46 -25.63 12.33
C GLU A 118 40.92 -26.26 13.65
N ARG A 119 40.02 -26.51 14.60
CA ARG A 119 40.35 -27.13 15.90
C ARG A 119 40.52 -28.65 15.85
N GLN A 120 40.15 -29.29 14.75
CA GLN A 120 40.26 -30.74 14.57
C GLN A 120 41.48 -31.17 13.73
N LEU A 121 42.33 -30.22 13.33
CA LEU A 121 43.65 -30.42 12.73
C LEU A 121 44.73 -30.21 13.79
#